data_AF-A0A8J3JRU6-F1
#
_entry.id   AF-A0A8J3JRU6-F1
#
_cell.length_a   1.000
_cell.length_b   1.000
_cell.length_c   1.000
_cell.angle_alpha   90.00
_cell.angle_beta   90.00
_cell.angle_gamma   90.00
#
_symmetry.space_group_name_H-M   'P 1'
#
loop_
_entity.id
_entity.type
_entity.pdbx_description
1 polymer ?
#
loop_
_entity_poly.entity_id
_entity_poly.type
_entity_poly.pdbx_seq_one_letter_code
_entity_poly.pdbx_strand_id
1 'polypeptide(L)'
;MTREFGCQICSHVLNRRADEHGLAVYEHPLILGLVDHRPVPVPAERLTGLRRLCDFCGSGSDPLLFVYRTHPISALAVGAGVEHVEYYGTRWSACDMCSHWLTVGDAGRLLDRAATGSGLRRDAAGLAITGHLQRVVLDSLLPGRVLITTGRWPSAAPAARLLPKVRDRLAALLRGPDHIDTPPLEPVRHDLASGLDQARLYYVDAHFSQMVQHATAALPPTTAAAALAPADHGLLTWAEPVAGAAAASWTAGPDGWEVVEYAGLGAEGRPDEAVQHLRAAVGWLMPIRTSHLRRGQLAAGSHPAAALLTTWLLIGQQSVADVAPAEVDPAIRKAYQRARRPAPDVRLIRIRGTAAVRPPAASAAHGEQVRTHRWWTSGHWRNQAHGPGRALRKPVYISPFLKGPADLPIRHSTTVRVLGRTGADTDGPTGTAAP
;
A
#
# COMPACT_ATOMS: atom_id res chain seq x y z
N MET A 1 -6.77 -12.55 -19.55
CA MET A 1 -6.85 -11.26 -18.84
C MET A 1 -7.92 -10.41 -19.50
N THR A 2 -8.98 -10.03 -18.79
CA THR A 2 -10.01 -9.15 -19.37
C THR A 2 -9.82 -7.77 -18.74
N ARG A 3 -9.26 -6.85 -19.51
CA ARG A 3 -9.03 -5.45 -19.11
C ARG A 3 -10.35 -4.83 -18.64
N GLU A 4 -10.35 -4.11 -17.52
CA GLU A 4 -11.51 -3.36 -17.02
C GLU A 4 -11.75 -2.11 -17.90
N PHE A 5 -13.01 -1.79 -18.16
CA PHE A 5 -13.41 -0.60 -18.92
C PHE A 5 -14.32 0.27 -18.06
N GLY A 6 -14.20 1.58 -18.19
CA GLY A 6 -15.14 2.54 -17.65
C GLY A 6 -15.70 3.44 -18.74
N CYS A 7 -16.78 4.15 -18.44
CA CYS A 7 -17.33 5.13 -19.36
C CYS A 7 -16.50 6.41 -19.38
N GLN A 8 -16.12 6.90 -20.56
CA GLN A 8 -15.44 8.17 -20.70
C GLN A 8 -16.24 9.37 -20.18
N ILE A 9 -17.58 9.30 -20.23
CA ILE A 9 -18.47 10.42 -19.87
C ILE A 9 -18.67 10.49 -18.36
N CYS A 10 -19.15 9.41 -17.75
CA CYS A 10 -19.48 9.40 -16.31
C CYS A 10 -18.42 8.70 -15.43
N SER A 11 -17.34 8.19 -16.01
CA SER A 11 -16.26 7.50 -15.31
C SER A 11 -16.70 6.30 -14.47
N HIS A 12 -17.91 5.76 -14.63
CA HIS A 12 -18.31 4.51 -13.98
C HIS A 12 -17.71 3.30 -14.68
N VAL A 13 -17.29 2.30 -13.91
CA VAL A 13 -16.95 0.98 -14.46
C VAL A 13 -18.14 0.43 -15.23
N LEU A 14 -17.88 -0.16 -16.40
CA LEU A 14 -18.88 -0.75 -17.27
C LEU A 14 -18.91 -2.26 -17.12
N ASN A 15 -20.11 -2.82 -17.15
CA ASN A 15 -20.32 -4.25 -17.30
C ASN A 15 -19.99 -4.64 -18.74
N ARG A 16 -19.21 -5.72 -18.91
CA ARG A 16 -18.85 -6.26 -20.23
C ARG A 16 -19.54 -7.60 -20.42
N ARG A 17 -20.37 -7.72 -21.46
CA ARG A 17 -20.96 -8.98 -21.92
C ARG A 17 -20.57 -9.28 -23.37
N ALA A 18 -20.76 -10.52 -23.80
CA ALA A 18 -20.71 -10.87 -25.22
C ALA A 18 -22.14 -10.81 -25.77
N ASP A 19 -22.32 -10.26 -26.96
CA ASP A 19 -23.57 -10.39 -27.71
C ASP A 19 -23.68 -11.76 -28.38
N GLU A 20 -24.76 -11.98 -29.13
CA GLU A 20 -25.04 -13.21 -29.89
C GLU A 20 -23.96 -13.55 -30.93
N HIS A 21 -23.14 -12.57 -31.33
CA HIS A 21 -22.02 -12.75 -32.26
C HIS A 21 -20.67 -12.88 -31.54
N GLY A 22 -20.67 -12.92 -30.21
CA GLY A 22 -19.45 -12.98 -29.39
C GLY A 22 -18.70 -11.64 -29.25
N LEU A 23 -19.28 -10.53 -29.74
CA LEU A 23 -18.68 -9.21 -29.65
C LEU A 23 -18.91 -8.59 -28.27
N ALA A 24 -17.94 -7.83 -27.78
CA ALA A 24 -18.01 -7.20 -26.47
C ALA A 24 -19.00 -6.02 -26.49
N VAL A 25 -20.08 -6.14 -25.72
CA VAL A 25 -21.02 -5.06 -25.43
C VAL A 25 -20.74 -4.53 -24.02
N TYR A 26 -20.75 -3.21 -23.88
CA TYR A 26 -20.53 -2.53 -22.61
C TYR A 26 -21.79 -1.80 -22.18
N GLU A 27 -22.16 -1.95 -20.91
CA GLU A 27 -23.37 -1.37 -20.33
C GLU A 27 -23.05 -0.73 -18.98
N HIS A 28 -23.80 0.31 -18.61
CA HIS A 28 -23.72 0.86 -17.27
C HIS A 28 -24.22 -0.17 -16.25
N PRO A 29 -23.63 -0.23 -15.05
CA PRO A 29 -24.19 -1.02 -13.96
C PRO A 29 -25.65 -0.64 -13.72
N LEU A 30 -26.53 -1.64 -13.65
CA LEU A 30 -27.98 -1.45 -13.45
C LEU A 30 -28.30 -0.63 -12.19
N ILE A 31 -27.41 -0.69 -11.20
CA ILE A 31 -27.52 0.05 -9.95
C ILE A 31 -27.41 1.58 -10.13
N LEU A 32 -26.97 2.06 -11.30
CA LEU A 32 -27.03 3.48 -11.66
C LEU A 32 -28.41 3.92 -12.14
N GLY A 33 -29.30 2.96 -12.43
CA GLY A 33 -30.59 3.26 -13.06
C GLY A 33 -30.41 3.83 -14.47
N LEU A 34 -31.36 4.69 -14.86
CA LEU A 34 -31.32 5.33 -16.17
C LEU A 34 -30.22 6.40 -16.20
N VAL A 35 -29.22 6.20 -17.06
CA VAL A 35 -28.17 7.18 -17.35
C VAL A 35 -28.52 7.91 -18.64
N ASP A 36 -28.30 9.23 -18.69
CA ASP A 36 -28.67 10.12 -19.80
C ASP A 36 -27.76 10.02 -21.03
N HIS A 37 -26.82 9.07 -21.05
CA HIS A 37 -25.90 8.87 -22.15
C HIS A 37 -25.64 7.38 -22.42
N ARG A 38 -25.23 7.09 -23.66
CA ARG A 38 -24.73 5.76 -24.03
C ARG A 38 -23.34 5.52 -23.41
N PRO A 39 -22.99 4.26 -23.09
CA PRO A 39 -21.67 3.92 -22.58
C PRO A 39 -20.60 4.16 -23.65
N VAL A 40 -19.55 4.90 -23.27
CA VAL A 40 -18.36 5.15 -24.10
C VAL A 40 -17.17 4.42 -23.46
N PRO A 41 -16.93 3.14 -23.81
CA PRO A 41 -15.95 2.31 -23.10
C PRO A 41 -14.53 2.76 -23.39
N VAL A 42 -13.78 3.07 -22.33
CA VAL A 42 -12.33 3.28 -22.38
C VAL A 42 -11.66 2.43 -21.30
N PRO A 43 -10.41 1.97 -21.51
CA PRO A 43 -9.67 1.26 -20.46
C PRO A 43 -9.68 2.03 -19.14
N ALA A 44 -10.01 1.34 -18.04
CA ALA A 44 -10.13 1.91 -16.71
C ALA A 44 -8.89 2.70 -16.27
N GLU A 45 -7.69 2.21 -16.63
CA GLU A 45 -6.39 2.84 -16.38
C GLU A 45 -6.22 4.24 -17.02
N ARG A 46 -7.06 4.59 -18.02
CA ARG A 46 -7.04 5.91 -18.68
C ARG A 46 -7.99 6.92 -18.02
N LEU A 47 -8.81 6.50 -17.06
CA LEU A 47 -9.77 7.35 -16.39
C LEU A 47 -9.23 7.87 -15.06
N THR A 48 -9.22 9.19 -14.91
CA THR A 48 -9.00 9.82 -13.59
C THR A 48 -10.32 9.80 -12.82
N GLY A 49 -10.30 9.29 -11.58
CA GLY A 49 -11.50 9.28 -10.73
C GLY A 49 -12.56 8.23 -11.11
N LEU A 50 -12.12 7.09 -11.66
CA LEU A 50 -12.99 5.95 -11.94
C LEU A 50 -13.89 5.62 -10.75
N ARG A 51 -15.21 5.70 -10.97
CA ARG A 51 -16.25 5.46 -9.98
C ARG A 51 -16.67 4.00 -9.98
N ARG A 52 -16.69 3.43 -8.78
CA ARG A 52 -17.10 2.05 -8.54
C ARG A 52 -18.22 2.04 -7.51
N LEU A 53 -19.22 1.20 -7.75
CA LEU A 53 -20.30 0.95 -6.82
C LEU A 53 -20.22 -0.51 -6.41
N CYS A 54 -20.61 -0.80 -5.17
CA CYS A 54 -20.80 -2.18 -4.77
C CYS A 54 -22.07 -2.72 -5.43
N ASP A 55 -21.96 -3.82 -6.17
CA ASP A 55 -23.10 -4.44 -6.88
C ASP A 55 -24.16 -5.01 -5.92
N PHE A 56 -23.83 -5.15 -4.63
CA PHE A 56 -24.71 -5.73 -3.62
C PHE A 56 -25.48 -4.70 -2.82
N CYS A 57 -24.83 -3.61 -2.40
CA CYS A 57 -25.48 -2.58 -1.59
C CYS A 57 -25.65 -1.23 -2.29
N GLY A 58 -25.08 -1.05 -3.49
CA GLY A 58 -25.11 0.20 -4.24
C GLY A 58 -24.31 1.34 -3.62
N SER A 59 -23.59 1.10 -2.52
CA SER A 59 -22.73 2.09 -1.90
C SER A 59 -21.57 2.44 -2.82
N GLY A 60 -21.39 3.74 -3.06
CA GLY A 60 -20.21 4.30 -3.72
C GLY A 60 -19.21 4.93 -2.76
N SER A 61 -19.53 4.97 -1.46
CA SER A 61 -18.64 5.49 -0.41
C SER A 61 -17.74 4.42 0.20
N ASP A 62 -18.19 3.16 0.18
CA ASP A 62 -17.41 2.05 0.73
C ASP A 62 -16.33 1.60 -0.27
N PRO A 63 -15.11 1.32 0.20
CA PRO A 63 -14.04 0.85 -0.67
C PRO A 63 -14.33 -0.57 -1.15
N LEU A 64 -14.23 -0.76 -2.46
CA LEU A 64 -14.37 -2.09 -3.06
C LEU A 64 -13.13 -2.94 -2.80
N LEU A 65 -13.37 -4.18 -2.39
CA LEU A 65 -12.32 -5.13 -2.00
C LEU A 65 -12.10 -6.19 -3.07
N PHE A 66 -13.16 -6.89 -3.49
CA PHE A 66 -13.03 -7.99 -4.45
C PHE A 66 -14.04 -7.89 -5.58
N VAL A 67 -13.64 -8.38 -6.76
CA VAL A 67 -14.57 -8.80 -7.82
C VAL A 67 -14.75 -10.31 -7.72
N TYR A 68 -15.99 -10.72 -7.51
CA TYR A 68 -16.45 -12.10 -7.52
C TYR A 68 -16.87 -12.49 -8.94
N ARG A 69 -16.79 -13.78 -9.26
CA ARG A 69 -17.28 -14.31 -10.54
C ARG A 69 -18.44 -15.27 -10.30
N THR A 70 -19.37 -15.30 -11.24
CA THR A 70 -20.49 -16.25 -11.25
C THR A 70 -20.58 -16.94 -12.61
N HIS A 71 -21.39 -18.01 -12.69
CA HIS A 71 -21.99 -18.40 -13.96
C HIS A 71 -22.86 -17.24 -14.53
N PRO A 72 -23.17 -17.23 -15.85
CA PRO A 72 -24.06 -16.23 -16.42
C PRO A 72 -25.42 -16.21 -15.71
N ILE A 73 -25.84 -15.02 -15.27
CA ILE A 73 -27.15 -14.81 -14.63
C ILE A 73 -28.03 -13.98 -15.55
N SER A 74 -29.24 -14.48 -15.79
CA SER A 74 -30.28 -13.80 -16.56
C SER A 74 -31.59 -13.81 -15.78
N ALA A 75 -32.35 -12.72 -15.82
CA ALA A 75 -33.74 -12.70 -15.38
C ALA A 75 -34.65 -12.67 -16.60
N LEU A 76 -35.75 -13.43 -16.55
CA LEU A 76 -36.81 -13.39 -17.53
C LEU A 76 -38.04 -12.78 -16.86
N ALA A 77 -38.46 -11.60 -17.32
CA ALA A 77 -39.77 -11.05 -16.98
C ALA A 77 -40.77 -11.47 -18.06
N VAL A 78 -41.77 -12.27 -17.66
CA VAL A 78 -42.85 -12.72 -18.55
C VAL A 78 -44.11 -11.90 -18.25
N GLY A 79 -44.44 -10.99 -19.16
CA GLY A 79 -45.70 -10.24 -19.15
C GLY A 79 -46.67 -10.70 -20.25
N ALA A 80 -47.87 -10.12 -20.30
CA ALA A 80 -48.96 -10.48 -21.24
C ALA A 80 -48.68 -10.15 -22.73
N GLY A 81 -47.43 -10.20 -23.18
CA GLY A 81 -47.04 -9.96 -24.59
C GLY A 81 -45.58 -9.58 -24.83
N VAL A 82 -44.75 -9.44 -23.79
CA VAL A 82 -43.31 -9.13 -23.92
C VAL A 82 -42.52 -10.03 -22.99
N GLU A 83 -41.61 -10.82 -23.56
CA GLU A 83 -40.52 -11.45 -22.83
C GLU A 83 -39.36 -10.46 -22.74
N HIS A 84 -39.04 -10.00 -21.54
CA HIS A 84 -37.85 -9.20 -21.31
C HIS A 84 -36.79 -10.08 -20.65
N VAL A 85 -35.72 -10.39 -21.40
CA VAL A 85 -34.54 -11.06 -20.86
C VAL A 85 -33.52 -10.00 -20.46
N GLU A 86 -33.23 -9.93 -19.18
CA GLU A 86 -32.20 -9.05 -18.64
C GLU A 86 -30.95 -9.88 -18.27
N TYR A 87 -29.77 -9.43 -18.71
CA TYR A 87 -28.50 -10.10 -18.45
C TYR A 87 -27.72 -9.33 -17.40
N TYR A 88 -27.34 -9.99 -16.31
CA TYR A 88 -26.65 -9.36 -15.17
C TYR A 88 -25.13 -9.51 -15.23
N GLY A 89 -24.60 -10.17 -16.26
CA GLY A 89 -23.17 -10.43 -16.41
C GLY A 89 -22.66 -11.55 -15.50
N THR A 90 -21.34 -11.59 -15.30
CA THR A 90 -20.64 -12.66 -14.56
C THR A 90 -19.64 -12.13 -13.54
N ARG A 91 -19.61 -10.81 -13.30
CA ARG A 91 -18.62 -10.15 -12.43
C ARG A 91 -19.34 -9.23 -11.47
N TRP A 92 -19.02 -9.37 -10.19
CA TRP A 92 -19.73 -8.70 -9.10
C TRP A 92 -18.73 -8.09 -8.13
N SER A 93 -18.66 -6.77 -8.08
CA SER A 93 -17.76 -6.00 -7.25
C SER A 93 -18.38 -5.78 -5.87
N ALA A 94 -17.68 -6.22 -4.82
CA ALA A 94 -18.16 -6.12 -3.45
C ALA A 94 -17.29 -5.15 -2.63
N CYS A 95 -17.94 -4.29 -1.84
CA CYS A 95 -17.25 -3.59 -0.76
C CYS A 95 -16.76 -4.58 0.30
N ASP A 96 -15.88 -4.14 1.17
CA ASP A 96 -15.35 -4.96 2.27
C ASP A 96 -16.44 -5.65 3.11
N MET A 97 -17.54 -4.95 3.41
CA MET A 97 -18.66 -5.49 4.17
C MET A 97 -19.46 -6.53 3.37
N CYS A 98 -19.86 -6.21 2.14
CA CYS A 98 -20.57 -7.18 1.31
C CYS A 98 -19.70 -8.40 1.00
N SER A 99 -18.39 -8.20 0.85
CA SER A 99 -17.42 -9.28 0.71
C SER A 99 -17.38 -10.20 1.93
N HIS A 100 -17.54 -9.65 3.14
CA HIS A 100 -17.67 -10.46 4.35
C HIS A 100 -18.92 -11.35 4.28
N TRP A 101 -20.09 -10.76 4.01
CA TRP A 101 -21.35 -11.50 3.93
C TRP A 101 -21.40 -12.53 2.79
N LEU A 102 -20.76 -12.22 1.66
CA LEU A 102 -20.55 -13.19 0.59
C LEU A 102 -19.70 -14.38 1.03
N THR A 103 -18.66 -14.12 1.83
CA THR A 103 -17.75 -15.18 2.31
C THR A 103 -18.43 -16.10 3.33
N VAL A 104 -19.33 -15.57 4.15
CA VAL A 104 -20.09 -16.37 5.14
C VAL A 104 -21.44 -16.88 4.61
N GLY A 105 -21.84 -16.51 3.39
CA GLY A 105 -23.08 -16.97 2.74
C GLY A 105 -24.36 -16.32 3.27
N ASP A 106 -24.28 -15.11 3.84
CA ASP A 106 -25.43 -14.45 4.48
C ASP A 106 -26.17 -13.50 3.53
N ALA A 107 -27.10 -14.06 2.74
CA ALA A 107 -27.96 -13.30 1.84
C ALA A 107 -28.87 -12.29 2.56
N GLY A 108 -29.26 -12.57 3.81
CA GLY A 108 -30.13 -11.70 4.59
C GLY A 108 -29.42 -10.39 4.93
N ARG A 109 -28.18 -10.48 5.43
CA ARG A 109 -27.35 -9.31 5.73
C ARG A 109 -27.00 -8.49 4.48
N LEU A 110 -26.83 -9.14 3.33
CA LEU A 110 -26.66 -8.44 2.05
C LEU A 110 -27.91 -7.62 1.68
N LEU A 111 -29.11 -8.19 1.88
CA LEU A 111 -30.36 -7.51 1.60
C LEU A 111 -30.65 -6.37 2.58
N ASP A 112 -30.42 -6.59 3.88
CA ASP A 112 -30.55 -5.54 4.90
C ASP A 112 -29.64 -4.36 4.57
N ARG A 113 -28.39 -4.65 4.17
CA ARG A 113 -27.45 -3.62 3.77
C ARG A 113 -27.92 -2.90 2.50
N ALA A 114 -28.43 -3.63 1.51
CA ALA A 114 -29.01 -3.05 0.30
C ALA A 114 -30.18 -2.11 0.59
N ALA A 115 -31.07 -2.47 1.53
CA ALA A 115 -32.21 -1.65 1.92
C ALA A 115 -31.80 -0.29 2.52
N THR A 116 -30.67 -0.26 3.24
CA THR A 116 -30.10 0.98 3.80
C THR A 116 -29.23 1.76 2.81
N GLY A 117 -28.75 1.12 1.74
CA GLY A 117 -27.85 1.68 0.73
C GLY A 117 -28.53 2.68 -0.21
N SER A 118 -27.76 3.60 -0.77
CA SER A 118 -28.24 4.73 -1.59
C SER A 118 -28.51 4.40 -3.07
N GLY A 119 -28.19 3.18 -3.54
CA GLY A 119 -28.21 2.85 -4.98
C GLY A 119 -29.32 1.91 -5.47
N LEU A 120 -30.10 1.27 -4.59
CA LEU A 120 -31.08 0.25 -4.98
C LEU A 120 -32.53 0.69 -4.78
N ARG A 121 -33.45 0.13 -5.57
CA ARG A 121 -34.90 0.33 -5.40
C ARG A 121 -35.32 -0.19 -4.02
N ARG A 122 -35.87 0.71 -3.19
CA ARG A 122 -36.21 0.44 -1.79
C ARG A 122 -37.68 0.07 -1.56
N ASP A 123 -38.49 0.02 -2.61
CA ASP A 123 -39.86 -0.48 -2.50
C ASP A 123 -39.86 -2.00 -2.25
N ALA A 124 -40.94 -2.53 -1.66
CA ALA A 124 -41.02 -3.94 -1.28
C ALA A 124 -40.77 -4.89 -2.46
N ALA A 125 -41.26 -4.53 -3.65
CA ALA A 125 -40.99 -5.27 -4.88
C ALA A 125 -39.51 -5.23 -5.29
N GLY A 126 -38.86 -4.05 -5.25
CA GLY A 126 -37.45 -3.89 -5.57
C GLY A 126 -36.53 -4.65 -4.62
N LEU A 127 -36.85 -4.66 -3.32
CA LEU A 127 -36.12 -5.44 -2.32
C LEU A 127 -36.32 -6.95 -2.50
N ALA A 128 -37.52 -7.40 -2.84
CA ALA A 128 -37.76 -8.82 -3.13
C ALA A 128 -36.93 -9.30 -4.34
N ILE A 129 -36.88 -8.51 -5.42
CA ILE A 129 -36.07 -8.80 -6.61
C ILE A 129 -34.58 -8.80 -6.25
N THR A 130 -34.12 -7.78 -5.51
CA THR A 130 -32.72 -7.67 -5.08
C THR A 130 -32.32 -8.87 -4.21
N GLY A 131 -33.15 -9.26 -3.24
CA GLY A 131 -32.90 -10.41 -2.39
C GLY A 131 -32.85 -11.73 -3.17
N HIS A 132 -33.69 -11.88 -4.19
CA HIS A 132 -33.63 -13.03 -5.10
C HIS A 132 -32.32 -13.03 -5.90
N LEU A 133 -31.95 -11.90 -6.52
CA LEU A 133 -30.73 -11.78 -7.30
C LEU A 133 -29.47 -12.05 -6.45
N GLN A 134 -29.38 -11.47 -5.25
CA GLN A 134 -28.26 -11.70 -4.34
C GLN A 134 -28.11 -13.19 -3.96
N ARG A 135 -29.22 -13.90 -3.76
CA ARG A 135 -29.22 -15.35 -3.50
C ARG A 135 -28.73 -16.14 -4.72
N VAL A 136 -29.23 -15.82 -5.91
CA VAL A 136 -28.77 -16.45 -7.16
C VAL A 136 -27.26 -16.20 -7.38
N VAL A 137 -26.77 -15.00 -7.07
CA VAL A 137 -25.33 -14.70 -7.13
C VAL A 137 -24.55 -15.57 -6.16
N LEU A 138 -24.97 -15.64 -4.90
CA LEU A 138 -24.34 -16.49 -3.87
C LEU A 138 -24.27 -17.96 -4.30
N ASP A 139 -25.38 -18.50 -4.80
CA ASP A 139 -25.50 -19.91 -5.19
C ASP A 139 -24.70 -20.24 -6.48
N SER A 140 -24.29 -19.22 -7.24
CA SER A 140 -23.58 -19.38 -8.51
C SER A 140 -22.12 -18.88 -8.49
N LEU A 141 -21.59 -18.54 -7.30
CA LEU A 141 -20.21 -18.08 -7.15
C LEU A 141 -19.20 -19.13 -7.64
N LEU A 142 -18.29 -18.68 -8.50
CA LEU A 142 -17.15 -19.48 -8.96
C LEU A 142 -15.97 -19.35 -7.98
N PRO A 143 -15.10 -20.36 -7.88
CA PRO A 143 -13.88 -20.27 -7.10
C PRO A 143 -12.95 -19.13 -7.56
N GLY A 144 -12.28 -18.55 -6.57
CA GLY A 144 -11.29 -17.49 -6.75
C GLY A 144 -11.94 -16.12 -7.02
N ARG A 145 -11.40 -15.10 -6.35
CA ARG A 145 -11.84 -13.71 -6.49
C ARG A 145 -10.70 -12.86 -7.02
N VAL A 146 -11.00 -11.67 -7.52
CA VAL A 146 -9.98 -10.71 -7.96
C VAL A 146 -9.89 -9.57 -6.96
N LEU A 147 -8.73 -9.39 -6.32
CA LEU A 147 -8.47 -8.28 -5.42
C LEU A 147 -8.39 -6.96 -6.22
N ILE A 148 -9.16 -5.96 -5.80
CA ILE A 148 -9.17 -4.64 -6.42
C ILE A 148 -8.06 -3.79 -5.79
N THR A 149 -6.97 -3.59 -6.52
CA THR A 149 -5.78 -2.85 -6.05
C THR A 149 -5.78 -1.36 -6.38
N THR A 150 -6.76 -0.91 -7.17
CA THR A 150 -6.89 0.49 -7.62
C THR A 150 -7.86 1.32 -6.79
N GLY A 151 -8.48 0.71 -5.77
CA GLY A 151 -9.39 1.41 -4.85
C GLY A 151 -8.66 2.39 -3.93
N ARG A 152 -9.33 3.47 -3.52
CA ARG A 152 -8.84 4.35 -2.47
C ARG A 152 -9.17 3.76 -1.12
N TRP A 153 -8.14 3.31 -0.41
CA TRP A 153 -8.24 2.85 0.97
C TRP A 153 -7.65 3.93 1.89
N PRO A 154 -8.24 4.20 3.06
CA PRO A 154 -7.55 4.97 4.09
C PRO A 154 -6.19 4.33 4.32
N SER A 155 -5.11 5.09 4.19
CA SER A 155 -3.76 4.53 4.31
C SER A 155 -3.38 4.44 5.79
N ALA A 156 -2.94 3.27 6.23
CA ALA A 156 -2.36 3.09 7.55
C ALA A 156 -1.17 2.14 7.47
N ALA A 157 -0.04 2.55 8.05
CA ALA A 157 1.11 1.67 8.20
C ALA A 157 0.85 0.66 9.33
N PRO A 158 1.08 -0.65 9.11
CA PRO A 158 0.98 -1.63 10.19
C PRO A 158 2.04 -1.37 11.25
N ALA A 159 1.71 -1.54 12.53
CA ALA A 159 2.68 -1.38 13.61
C ALA A 159 3.83 -2.42 13.52
N ALA A 160 5.04 -2.02 13.93
CA ALA A 160 6.24 -2.87 13.92
C ALA A 160 6.00 -4.26 14.52
N ARG A 161 5.31 -4.31 15.68
CA ARG A 161 5.00 -5.55 16.41
C ARG A 161 4.16 -6.57 15.64
N LEU A 162 3.47 -6.13 14.58
CA LEU A 162 2.58 -6.96 13.76
C LEU A 162 3.25 -7.46 12.47
N LEU A 163 4.43 -6.95 12.11
CA LEU A 163 5.08 -7.27 10.82
C LEU A 163 5.24 -8.76 10.52
N PRO A 164 5.54 -9.66 11.49
CA PRO A 164 5.62 -11.08 11.17
C PRO A 164 4.27 -11.64 10.70
N LYS A 165 3.17 -11.19 11.29
CA LYS A 165 1.81 -11.57 10.87
C LYS A 165 1.44 -10.92 9.53
N VAL A 166 1.86 -9.68 9.29
CA VAL A 166 1.68 -9.00 8.00
C VAL A 166 2.36 -9.79 6.88
N ARG A 167 3.64 -10.15 7.07
CA ARG A 167 4.42 -10.96 6.14
C ARG A 167 3.76 -12.31 5.85
N ASP A 168 3.37 -13.04 6.90
CA ASP A 168 2.73 -14.35 6.74
C ASP A 168 1.39 -14.25 5.99
N ARG A 169 0.61 -13.18 6.23
CA ARG A 169 -0.65 -12.94 5.51
C ARG A 169 -0.43 -12.55 4.06
N LEU A 170 0.59 -11.75 3.76
CA LEU A 170 0.97 -11.44 2.39
C LEU A 170 1.45 -12.69 1.64
N ALA A 171 2.29 -13.51 2.25
CA ALA A 171 2.74 -14.76 1.65
C ALA A 171 1.56 -15.73 1.41
N ALA A 172 0.60 -15.79 2.33
CA ALA A 172 -0.63 -16.56 2.15
C ALA A 172 -1.52 -16.01 1.03
N LEU A 173 -1.70 -14.68 0.94
CA LEU A 173 -2.44 -14.03 -0.14
C LEU A 173 -1.82 -14.37 -1.51
N LEU A 174 -0.48 -14.27 -1.61
CA LEU A 174 0.24 -14.59 -2.83
C LEU A 174 0.20 -16.07 -3.22
N ARG A 175 0.01 -17.00 -2.27
CA ARG A 175 -0.21 -18.43 -2.58
C ARG A 175 -1.68 -18.80 -2.78
N GLY A 176 -2.58 -17.94 -2.31
CA GLY A 176 -4.01 -18.20 -2.28
C GLY A 176 -4.65 -18.28 -3.67
N PRO A 177 -5.90 -18.76 -3.74
CA PRO A 177 -6.63 -18.86 -5.00
C PRO A 177 -7.10 -17.51 -5.55
N ASP A 178 -7.04 -16.45 -4.72
CA ASP A 178 -7.41 -15.11 -5.14
C ASP A 178 -6.36 -14.56 -6.14
N HIS A 179 -6.84 -13.92 -7.20
CA HIS A 179 -6.03 -13.22 -8.19
C HIS A 179 -5.79 -11.79 -7.74
N ILE A 180 -4.62 -11.25 -8.06
CA ILE A 180 -4.26 -9.87 -7.74
C ILE A 180 -4.10 -9.12 -9.06
N ASP A 181 -4.96 -8.14 -9.30
CA ASP A 181 -4.93 -7.37 -10.55
C ASP A 181 -3.82 -6.32 -10.53
N THR A 182 -2.56 -6.77 -10.43
CA THR A 182 -1.36 -5.93 -10.46
C THR A 182 -0.33 -6.58 -11.39
N PRO A 183 -0.51 -6.54 -12.72
CA PRO A 183 0.51 -7.01 -13.64
C PRO A 183 1.82 -6.22 -13.43
N PRO A 184 3.01 -6.85 -13.42
CA PRO A 184 3.34 -8.24 -13.76
C PRO A 184 3.46 -9.21 -12.55
N LEU A 185 2.67 -9.05 -11.49
CA LEU A 185 2.83 -9.86 -10.25
C LEU A 185 2.48 -11.35 -10.43
N GLU A 186 1.47 -11.69 -11.23
CA GLU A 186 0.91 -13.05 -11.29
C GLU A 186 1.93 -14.14 -11.68
N PRO A 187 2.81 -13.96 -12.69
CA PRO A 187 3.81 -14.98 -13.06
C PRO A 187 4.83 -15.28 -11.96
N VAL A 188 5.11 -14.31 -11.08
CA VAL A 188 6.17 -14.41 -10.05
C VAL A 188 5.61 -14.58 -8.63
N ARG A 189 4.28 -14.73 -8.47
CA ARG A 189 3.60 -14.72 -7.16
C ARG A 189 4.12 -15.77 -6.18
N HIS A 190 4.45 -16.97 -6.66
CA HIS A 190 4.94 -18.06 -5.81
C HIS A 190 6.38 -17.81 -5.34
N ASP A 191 7.23 -17.26 -6.20
CA ASP A 191 8.60 -16.89 -5.86
C ASP A 191 8.60 -15.73 -4.86
N LEU A 192 7.75 -14.73 -5.07
CA LEU A 192 7.54 -13.63 -4.13
C LEU A 192 7.05 -14.13 -2.76
N ALA A 193 6.11 -15.06 -2.73
CA ALA A 193 5.64 -15.66 -1.47
C ALA A 193 6.78 -16.40 -0.75
N SER A 194 7.61 -17.13 -1.48
CA SER A 194 8.76 -17.85 -0.94
C SER A 194 9.85 -16.90 -0.44
N GLY A 195 10.09 -15.80 -1.15
CA GLY A 195 10.95 -14.71 -0.71
C GLY A 195 10.43 -14.06 0.57
N LEU A 196 9.12 -13.82 0.68
CA LEU A 196 8.50 -13.31 1.90
C LEU A 196 8.66 -14.25 3.09
N ASP A 197 8.59 -15.56 2.94
CA ASP A 197 8.83 -16.49 4.06
C ASP A 197 10.25 -16.36 4.64
N GLN A 198 11.22 -16.04 3.78
CA GLN A 198 12.63 -15.86 4.13
C GLN A 198 12.99 -14.39 4.43
N ALA A 199 12.03 -13.48 4.25
CA ALA A 199 12.28 -12.05 4.33
C ALA A 199 12.68 -11.61 5.74
N ARG A 200 13.77 -10.84 5.81
CA ARG A 200 14.06 -10.02 6.99
C ARG A 200 13.08 -8.86 7.08
N LEU A 201 12.65 -8.55 8.31
CA LEU A 201 11.62 -7.55 8.58
C LEU A 201 12.22 -6.25 9.08
N TYR A 202 11.83 -5.14 8.46
CA TYR A 202 12.29 -3.80 8.79
C TYR A 202 11.11 -2.87 9.02
N TYR A 203 11.12 -2.14 10.12
CA TYR A 203 10.17 -1.06 10.39
C TYR A 203 10.93 0.26 10.44
N VAL A 204 10.58 1.20 9.57
CA VAL A 204 11.18 2.54 9.53
C VAL A 204 10.26 3.49 10.28
N ASP A 205 10.80 4.18 11.30
CA ASP A 205 10.03 5.13 12.08
C ASP A 205 9.62 6.38 11.29
N ALA A 206 8.72 7.20 11.84
CA ALA A 206 8.13 8.34 11.14
C ALA A 206 9.20 9.37 10.71
N HIS A 207 10.15 9.68 11.60
CA HIS A 207 11.20 10.66 11.30
C HIS A 207 12.15 10.17 10.19
N PHE A 208 12.53 8.90 10.24
CA PHE A 208 13.36 8.30 9.20
C PHE A 208 12.59 8.19 7.88
N SER A 209 11.28 7.87 7.90
CA SER A 209 10.42 7.90 6.72
C SER A 209 10.41 9.28 6.03
N GLN A 210 10.27 10.37 6.80
CA GLN A 210 10.32 11.73 6.26
C GLN A 210 11.68 12.05 5.62
N MET A 211 12.78 11.61 6.26
CA MET A 211 14.12 11.76 5.71
C MET A 211 14.29 10.97 4.40
N VAL A 212 13.78 9.72 4.33
CA VAL A 212 13.79 8.93 3.10
C VAL A 212 13.01 9.65 2.01
N GLN A 213 11.78 10.11 2.29
CA GLN A 213 10.94 10.85 1.34
C GLN A 213 11.69 12.04 0.73
N HIS A 214 12.34 12.85 1.57
CA HIS A 214 13.12 13.98 1.11
C HIS A 214 14.38 13.56 0.32
N ALA A 215 15.09 12.53 0.77
CA ALA A 215 16.28 12.03 0.10
C ALA A 215 15.97 11.37 -1.25
N THR A 216 14.84 10.67 -1.38
CA THR A 216 14.40 10.01 -2.62
C THR A 216 14.12 11.02 -3.73
N ALA A 217 13.49 12.15 -3.41
CA ALA A 217 13.20 13.20 -4.39
C ALA A 217 14.47 13.77 -5.05
N ALA A 218 15.61 13.72 -4.35
CA ALA A 218 16.90 14.21 -4.83
C ALA A 218 17.91 13.08 -5.14
N LEU A 219 17.47 11.81 -5.21
CA LEU A 219 18.34 10.66 -5.40
C LEU A 219 19.10 10.76 -6.75
N PRO A 220 20.44 10.86 -6.75
CA PRO A 220 21.22 10.84 -7.99
C PRO A 220 21.16 9.43 -8.62
N PRO A 221 21.45 9.31 -9.94
CA PRO A 221 21.58 8.00 -10.58
C PRO A 221 22.51 7.09 -9.78
N THR A 222 21.94 6.05 -9.18
CA THR A 222 22.63 5.15 -8.26
C THR A 222 22.56 3.73 -8.80
N THR A 223 23.70 3.06 -8.84
CA THR A 223 23.81 1.67 -9.28
C THR A 223 23.20 0.74 -8.23
N ALA A 224 22.21 -0.05 -8.63
CA ALA A 224 21.65 -1.12 -7.82
C ALA A 224 22.67 -2.26 -7.67
N ALA A 225 23.38 -2.30 -6.54
CA ALA A 225 24.37 -3.31 -6.23
C ALA A 225 23.90 -4.19 -5.06
N ALA A 226 24.31 -5.46 -5.04
CA ALA A 226 23.90 -6.41 -4.01
C ALA A 226 24.34 -5.97 -2.59
N ALA A 227 25.48 -5.29 -2.50
CA ALA A 227 25.97 -4.71 -1.26
C ALA A 227 25.08 -3.60 -0.67
N LEU A 228 24.13 -3.06 -1.43
CA LEU A 228 23.17 -2.06 -0.93
C LEU A 228 22.03 -2.72 -0.16
N ALA A 229 21.54 -3.87 -0.63
CA ALA A 229 20.42 -4.54 0.01
C ALA A 229 20.84 -5.08 1.39
N PRO A 230 20.10 -4.80 2.48
CA PRO A 230 20.48 -5.25 3.82
C PRO A 230 20.25 -6.77 4.03
N ALA A 231 19.60 -7.43 3.07
CA ALA A 231 19.37 -8.86 2.97
C ALA A 231 18.98 -9.24 1.52
N ASP A 232 19.07 -10.52 1.17
CA ASP A 232 18.62 -11.02 -0.14
C ASP A 232 17.10 -10.92 -0.33
N HIS A 233 16.35 -11.22 0.74
CA HIS A 233 14.91 -11.08 0.81
C HIS A 233 14.54 -10.20 1.99
N GLY A 234 13.58 -9.30 1.79
CA GLY A 234 13.11 -8.45 2.87
C GLY A 234 11.74 -7.84 2.65
N LEU A 235 11.12 -7.47 3.76
CA LEU A 235 9.90 -6.69 3.82
C LEU A 235 10.16 -5.51 4.74
N LEU A 236 9.96 -4.30 4.20
CA LEU A 236 10.15 -3.05 4.90
C LEU A 236 8.84 -2.27 4.91
N THR A 237 8.48 -1.72 6.07
CA THR A 237 7.33 -0.83 6.21
C THR A 237 7.79 0.54 6.71
N TRP A 238 7.29 1.59 6.09
CA TRP A 238 7.49 2.97 6.53
C TRP A 238 6.32 3.40 7.41
N ALA A 239 6.60 3.98 8.57
CA ALA A 239 5.56 4.52 9.45
C ALA A 239 4.74 5.62 8.76
N GLU A 240 5.40 6.42 7.93
CA GLU A 240 4.77 7.34 6.99
C GLU A 240 5.03 6.89 5.55
N PRO A 241 4.02 6.89 4.65
CA PRO A 241 4.23 6.47 3.26
C PRO A 241 5.31 7.28 2.55
N VAL A 242 6.17 6.59 1.81
CA VAL A 242 7.26 7.16 1.01
C VAL A 242 6.98 6.89 -0.47
N ALA A 243 7.04 7.93 -1.30
CA ALA A 243 6.69 7.87 -2.73
C ALA A 243 5.31 7.24 -3.01
N GLY A 244 4.38 7.37 -2.06
CA GLY A 244 3.03 6.79 -2.14
C GLY A 244 2.90 5.35 -1.65
N ALA A 245 4.01 4.70 -1.26
CA ALA A 245 4.02 3.33 -0.73
C ALA A 245 4.17 3.34 0.80
N ALA A 246 3.36 2.53 1.49
CA ALA A 246 3.49 2.30 2.94
C ALA A 246 4.50 1.19 3.27
N ALA A 247 4.78 0.31 2.30
CA ALA A 247 5.75 -0.76 2.45
C ALA A 247 6.32 -1.17 1.09
N ALA A 248 7.46 -1.86 1.13
CA ALA A 248 8.04 -2.53 -0.01
C ALA A 248 8.64 -3.87 0.41
N SER A 249 8.54 -4.87 -0.45
CA SER A 249 9.28 -6.13 -0.32
C SER A 249 10.20 -6.31 -1.51
N TRP A 250 11.28 -7.02 -1.30
CA TRP A 250 12.17 -7.45 -2.36
C TRP A 250 12.49 -8.93 -2.24
N THR A 251 12.58 -9.59 -3.39
CA THR A 251 12.99 -10.99 -3.50
C THR A 251 14.15 -11.06 -4.48
N ALA A 252 15.34 -11.45 -4.00
CA ALA A 252 16.50 -11.67 -4.86
C ALA A 252 16.24 -12.82 -5.85
N GLY A 253 16.62 -12.61 -7.11
CA GLY A 253 16.65 -13.61 -8.16
C GLY A 253 18.00 -13.62 -8.88
N PRO A 254 18.12 -14.34 -10.02
CA PRO A 254 19.38 -14.49 -10.76
C PRO A 254 19.97 -13.18 -11.29
N ASP A 255 19.13 -12.23 -11.71
CA ASP A 255 19.57 -10.99 -12.39
C ASP A 255 19.30 -9.70 -11.60
N GLY A 256 18.63 -9.79 -10.45
CA GLY A 256 18.18 -8.61 -9.72
C GLY A 256 17.30 -8.93 -8.53
N TRP A 257 16.40 -8.00 -8.23
CA TRP A 257 15.35 -8.14 -7.24
C TRP A 257 14.00 -7.89 -7.87
N GLU A 258 13.05 -8.79 -7.60
CA GLU A 258 11.64 -8.48 -7.77
C GLU A 258 11.20 -7.61 -6.60
N VAL A 259 10.73 -6.39 -6.91
CA VAL A 259 10.29 -5.41 -5.92
C VAL A 259 8.79 -5.23 -6.03
N VAL A 260 8.09 -5.35 -4.89
CA VAL A 260 6.66 -5.05 -4.78
C VAL A 260 6.49 -3.91 -3.81
N GLU A 261 5.79 -2.87 -4.23
CA GLU A 261 5.36 -1.75 -3.40
C GLU A 261 3.91 -1.96 -2.96
N TYR A 262 3.62 -1.58 -1.72
CA TYR A 262 2.32 -1.79 -1.10
C TYR A 262 1.70 -0.49 -0.59
N ALA A 263 0.40 -0.33 -0.78
CA ALA A 263 -0.41 0.61 -0.02
C ALA A 263 -0.75 0.03 1.36
N GLY A 264 -0.83 0.91 2.36
CA GLY A 264 -1.34 0.55 3.68
C GLY A 264 -2.87 0.48 3.66
N LEU A 265 -3.44 -0.47 4.39
CA LEU A 265 -4.87 -0.63 4.55
C LEU A 265 -5.31 -0.23 5.96
N GLY A 266 -6.01 0.89 6.04
CA GLY A 266 -6.61 1.44 7.25
C GLY A 266 -7.96 0.80 7.57
N ALA A 267 -8.22 0.71 8.87
CA ALA A 267 -9.44 0.18 9.46
C ALA A 267 -10.31 1.28 10.10
N GLU A 268 -9.93 2.55 9.96
CA GLU A 268 -10.61 3.69 10.59
C GLU A 268 -12.05 3.83 10.08
N GLY A 269 -12.97 4.07 11.00
CA GLY A 269 -14.40 4.24 10.70
C GLY A 269 -15.13 2.96 10.29
N ARG A 270 -14.54 1.76 10.50
CA ARG A 270 -15.12 0.48 10.08
C ARG A 270 -15.59 -0.39 11.25
N PRO A 271 -16.66 -1.18 11.05
CA PRO A 271 -17.07 -2.18 12.03
C PRO A 271 -16.03 -3.30 12.20
N ASP A 272 -15.93 -3.85 13.40
CA ASP A 272 -14.91 -4.84 13.77
C ASP A 272 -14.93 -6.09 12.87
N GLU A 273 -16.11 -6.59 12.49
CA GLU A 273 -16.26 -7.76 11.62
C GLU A 273 -15.65 -7.53 10.22
N ALA A 274 -15.91 -6.37 9.62
CA ALA A 274 -15.32 -6.00 8.33
C ALA A 274 -13.80 -5.84 8.43
N VAL A 275 -13.30 -5.28 9.53
CA VAL A 275 -11.86 -5.16 9.79
C VAL A 275 -11.23 -6.54 9.95
N GLN A 276 -11.88 -7.46 10.66
CA GLN A 276 -11.41 -8.83 10.82
C GLN A 276 -11.39 -9.57 9.49
N HIS A 277 -12.46 -9.45 8.68
CA HIS A 277 -12.53 -10.03 7.33
C HIS A 277 -11.42 -9.48 6.43
N LEU A 278 -11.24 -8.16 6.39
CA LEU A 278 -10.18 -7.50 5.63
C LEU A 278 -8.81 -8.05 6.02
N ARG A 279 -8.51 -8.09 7.33
CA ARG A 279 -7.23 -8.60 7.85
C ARG A 279 -7.04 -10.09 7.58
N ALA A 280 -8.11 -10.86 7.52
CA ALA A 280 -8.06 -12.28 7.19
C ALA A 280 -7.77 -12.49 5.70
N ALA A 281 -8.42 -11.72 4.83
CA ALA A 281 -8.36 -11.85 3.38
C ALA A 281 -7.08 -11.26 2.77
N VAL A 282 -6.72 -10.03 3.12
CA VAL A 282 -5.61 -9.29 2.50
C VAL A 282 -4.60 -8.74 3.52
N GLY A 283 -4.92 -8.77 4.81
CA GLY A 283 -4.03 -8.29 5.86
C GLY A 283 -4.04 -6.77 5.99
N TRP A 284 -2.85 -6.17 5.99
CA TRP A 284 -2.63 -4.73 6.21
C TRP A 284 -2.04 -4.01 5.00
N LEU A 285 -1.64 -4.77 3.98
CA LEU A 285 -0.87 -4.27 2.85
C LEU A 285 -1.49 -4.79 1.57
N MET A 286 -1.66 -3.90 0.60
CA MET A 286 -2.20 -4.23 -0.72
C MET A 286 -1.13 -3.95 -1.78
N PRO A 287 -0.77 -4.92 -2.64
CA PRO A 287 0.17 -4.66 -3.73
C PRO A 287 -0.38 -3.55 -4.64
N ILE A 288 0.44 -2.55 -4.94
CA ILE A 288 0.05 -1.44 -5.83
C ILE A 288 0.99 -1.29 -7.02
N ARG A 289 2.21 -1.82 -6.93
CA ARG A 289 3.18 -1.76 -8.02
C ARG A 289 4.18 -2.91 -7.88
N THR A 290 4.58 -3.45 -9.02
CA THR A 290 5.68 -4.41 -9.10
C THR A 290 6.70 -3.89 -10.09
N SER A 291 7.99 -4.05 -9.79
CA SER A 291 9.09 -3.68 -10.68
C SER A 291 10.26 -4.61 -10.49
N HIS A 292 11.00 -4.88 -11.56
CA HIS A 292 12.23 -5.63 -11.50
C HIS A 292 13.43 -4.67 -11.46
N LEU A 293 14.26 -4.77 -10.43
CA LEU A 293 15.47 -3.97 -10.28
C LEU A 293 16.70 -4.82 -10.62
N ARG A 294 17.30 -4.60 -11.80
CA ARG A 294 18.44 -5.40 -12.25
C ARG A 294 19.72 -5.03 -11.51
N ARG A 295 20.59 -6.01 -11.26
CA ARG A 295 21.95 -5.75 -10.75
C ARG A 295 22.72 -4.89 -11.73
N GLY A 296 23.38 -3.85 -11.23
CA GLY A 296 24.13 -2.90 -12.04
C GLY A 296 23.27 -1.81 -12.71
N GLN A 297 21.94 -1.89 -12.63
CA GLN A 297 21.07 -0.86 -13.20
C GLN A 297 21.22 0.47 -12.46
N LEU A 298 21.27 1.58 -13.20
CA LEU A 298 21.15 2.91 -12.63
C LEU A 298 19.68 3.24 -12.35
N ALA A 299 19.38 3.60 -11.11
CA ALA A 299 18.08 4.08 -10.69
C ALA A 299 18.22 5.49 -10.09
N ALA A 300 17.32 6.39 -10.48
CA ALA A 300 17.21 7.76 -9.97
C ALA A 300 15.87 7.95 -9.27
N GLY A 301 15.59 9.14 -8.74
CA GLY A 301 14.37 9.44 -7.96
C GLY A 301 13.02 9.12 -8.64
N SER A 302 12.97 9.03 -9.98
CA SER A 302 11.75 8.66 -10.73
C SER A 302 11.54 7.14 -10.88
N HIS A 303 12.54 6.32 -10.56
CA HIS A 303 12.43 4.87 -10.69
C HIS A 303 11.44 4.32 -9.63
N PRO A 304 10.57 3.35 -9.95
CA PRO A 304 9.66 2.74 -8.98
C PRO A 304 10.34 2.32 -7.68
N ALA A 305 11.46 1.60 -7.76
CA ALA A 305 12.23 1.18 -6.58
C ALA A 305 13.07 2.28 -5.88
N ALA A 306 12.94 3.56 -6.25
CA ALA A 306 13.81 4.63 -5.73
C ALA A 306 13.70 4.83 -4.22
N ALA A 307 12.49 4.73 -3.66
CA ALA A 307 12.25 4.83 -2.21
C ALA A 307 12.96 3.70 -1.45
N LEU A 308 12.87 2.48 -1.97
CA LEU A 308 13.54 1.30 -1.40
C LEU A 308 15.07 1.44 -1.47
N LEU A 309 15.60 1.80 -2.65
CA LEU A 309 17.04 2.03 -2.84
C LEU A 309 17.58 3.14 -1.95
N THR A 310 16.85 4.24 -1.81
CA THR A 310 17.19 5.32 -0.89
C THR A 310 17.25 4.80 0.55
N THR A 311 16.26 4.01 0.96
CA THR A 311 16.20 3.43 2.30
C THR A 311 17.40 2.50 2.56
N TRP A 312 17.75 1.64 1.61
CA TRP A 312 18.93 0.79 1.67
C TRP A 312 20.24 1.58 1.85
N LEU A 313 20.43 2.64 1.06
CA LEU A 313 21.60 3.52 1.16
C LEU A 313 21.71 4.19 2.53
N LEU A 314 20.58 4.63 3.09
CA LEU A 314 20.56 5.31 4.39
C LEU A 314 20.78 4.32 5.54
N ILE A 315 20.20 3.12 5.47
CA ILE A 315 20.45 2.04 6.45
C ILE A 315 21.93 1.63 6.45
N GLY A 316 22.55 1.55 5.27
CA GLY A 316 23.98 1.23 5.13
C GLY A 316 24.91 2.32 5.70
N GLN A 317 24.41 3.54 5.93
CA GLN A 317 25.16 4.64 6.53
C GLN A 317 25.02 4.59 8.05
N GLN A 318 25.97 3.92 8.72
CA GLN A 318 25.99 3.83 10.19
C GLN A 318 26.02 5.21 10.90
N SER A 319 26.44 6.28 10.23
CA SER A 319 26.37 7.64 10.78
C SER A 319 24.95 8.21 10.83
N VAL A 320 24.02 7.65 10.06
CA VAL A 320 22.65 8.16 9.87
C VAL A 320 21.62 7.24 10.51
N ALA A 321 21.77 5.92 10.35
CA ALA A 321 20.80 4.93 10.83
C ALA A 321 21.20 4.31 12.17
N ASP A 322 20.23 4.22 13.08
CA ASP A 322 20.27 3.32 14.22
C ASP A 322 19.33 2.14 13.96
N VAL A 323 19.79 0.93 14.30
CA VAL A 323 19.08 -0.33 14.02
C VAL A 323 18.98 -1.12 15.32
N ALA A 324 17.77 -1.25 15.83
CA ALA A 324 17.48 -1.96 17.07
C ALA A 324 16.43 -3.06 16.85
N PRO A 325 16.42 -4.13 17.64
CA PRO A 325 15.29 -5.07 17.66
C PRO A 325 13.99 -4.36 18.05
N ALA A 326 12.89 -4.66 17.36
CA ALA A 326 11.56 -4.22 17.73
C ALA A 326 10.85 -5.30 18.54
N GLU A 327 10.00 -4.89 19.47
CA GLU A 327 9.15 -5.84 20.19
C GLU A 327 8.13 -6.49 19.26
N VAL A 328 7.99 -7.81 19.38
CA VAL A 328 6.98 -8.58 18.65
C VAL A 328 5.85 -8.97 19.59
N ASP A 329 4.63 -8.87 19.08
CA ASP A 329 3.42 -9.25 19.80
C ASP A 329 3.54 -10.66 20.43
N PRO A 330 3.26 -10.81 21.75
CA PRO A 330 3.35 -12.10 22.43
C PRO A 330 2.51 -13.22 21.80
N ALA A 331 1.33 -12.90 21.26
CA ALA A 331 0.47 -13.90 20.60
C ALA A 331 1.11 -14.41 19.30
N ILE A 332 1.79 -13.54 18.56
CA ILE A 332 2.55 -13.91 17.35
C ILE A 332 3.73 -14.81 17.74
N ARG A 333 4.50 -14.45 18.78
CA ARG A 333 5.62 -15.28 19.27
C ARG A 333 5.15 -16.68 19.69
N LYS A 334 4.05 -16.77 20.43
CA LYS A 334 3.43 -18.05 20.83
C LYS A 334 2.98 -18.86 19.60
N ALA A 335 2.39 -18.22 18.59
CA ALA A 335 1.98 -18.90 17.37
C ALA A 335 3.18 -19.49 16.61
N TYR A 336 4.29 -18.75 16.52
CA TYR A 336 5.52 -19.23 15.87
C TYR A 336 6.13 -20.42 16.62
N GLN A 337 6.17 -20.36 17.96
CA GLN A 337 6.62 -21.48 18.79
C GLN A 337 5.78 -22.74 18.59
N ARG A 338 4.43 -22.61 18.58
CA ARG A 338 3.53 -23.74 18.31
C ARG A 338 3.75 -24.36 16.93
N ALA A 339 4.01 -23.51 15.93
CA ALA A 339 4.34 -23.94 14.57
C ALA A 339 5.81 -24.40 14.41
N ARG A 340 6.59 -24.47 15.50
CA ARG A 340 8.02 -24.83 15.50
C ARG A 340 8.87 -23.97 14.55
N ARG A 341 8.50 -22.70 14.38
CA ARG A 341 9.25 -21.71 13.60
C ARG A 341 10.24 -20.96 14.48
N PRO A 342 11.38 -20.48 13.94
CA PRO A 342 12.28 -19.58 14.65
C PRO A 342 11.55 -18.34 15.15
N ALA A 343 11.99 -17.78 16.29
CA ALA A 343 11.39 -16.56 16.80
C ALA A 343 11.49 -15.43 15.75
N PRO A 344 10.39 -14.70 15.48
CA PRO A 344 10.42 -13.63 14.50
C PRO A 344 11.33 -12.49 14.97
N ASP A 345 12.20 -12.02 14.08
CA ASP A 345 13.06 -10.84 14.26
C ASP A 345 12.54 -9.67 13.42
N VAL A 346 12.34 -8.52 14.06
CA VAL A 346 11.92 -7.27 13.41
C VAL A 346 12.93 -6.19 13.77
N ARG A 347 13.45 -5.49 12.76
CA ARG A 347 14.45 -4.43 12.94
C ARG A 347 13.80 -3.06 12.85
N LEU A 348 13.85 -2.31 13.93
CA LEU A 348 13.43 -0.91 13.99
C LEU A 348 14.57 0.00 13.51
N ILE A 349 14.28 0.78 12.47
CA ILE A 349 15.20 1.75 11.87
C ILE A 349 14.80 3.15 12.31
N ARG A 350 15.75 3.84 12.95
CA ARG A 350 15.58 5.22 13.43
C ARG A 350 16.72 6.10 12.95
N ILE A 351 16.52 7.41 13.00
CA ILE A 351 17.63 8.33 12.83
C ILE A 351 18.52 8.18 14.06
N ARG A 352 19.80 7.89 13.84
CA ARG A 352 20.78 7.86 14.92
C ARG A 352 20.81 9.24 15.56
N GLY A 353 20.54 9.31 16.86
CA GLY A 353 20.56 10.54 17.62
C GLY A 353 21.87 11.28 17.32
N THR A 354 21.75 12.56 16.94
CA THR A 354 22.91 13.46 16.82
C THR A 354 23.51 13.59 18.21
N ALA A 355 24.35 12.64 18.62
CA ALA A 355 25.32 12.85 19.67
C ALA A 355 26.04 14.15 19.31
N ALA A 356 26.06 15.09 20.26
CA ALA A 356 26.60 16.43 20.11
C ALA A 356 27.79 16.43 19.16
N VAL A 357 27.71 17.27 18.12
CA VAL A 357 28.85 17.53 17.22
C VAL A 357 30.02 17.88 18.12
N ARG A 358 30.94 16.94 18.32
CA ARG A 358 32.25 17.26 18.85
C ARG A 358 32.90 18.12 17.78
N PRO A 359 33.32 19.36 18.09
CA PRO A 359 33.84 20.26 17.07
C PRO A 359 34.98 19.56 16.33
N PRO A 360 34.98 19.58 14.98
CA PRO A 360 36.12 19.07 14.24
C PRO A 360 37.36 19.83 14.68
N ALA A 361 38.44 19.10 14.98
CA ALA A 361 39.74 19.69 15.20
C ALA A 361 40.08 20.56 13.98
N ALA A 362 40.42 21.81 14.24
CA ALA A 362 40.66 22.84 13.23
C ALA A 362 41.62 22.33 12.15
N SER A 363 41.15 22.22 10.91
CA SER A 363 41.99 22.04 9.75
C SER A 363 41.92 23.26 8.85
N ALA A 364 43.07 23.94 8.83
CA ALA A 364 43.62 24.96 7.94
C ALA A 364 42.64 25.78 7.05
N ALA A 365 42.63 27.07 7.40
CA ALA A 365 42.09 28.23 6.70
C ALA A 365 42.24 28.20 5.18
N HIS A 366 41.15 28.49 4.46
CA HIS A 366 41.12 29.16 3.15
C HIS A 366 39.89 30.09 3.09
N GLY A 367 40.13 31.41 2.99
CA GLY A 367 39.14 32.45 2.67
C GLY A 367 38.11 32.77 3.75
N GLU A 368 38.53 33.38 4.86
CA GLU A 368 37.67 33.70 6.01
C GLU A 368 36.85 34.97 5.76
N GLN A 369 35.67 34.84 5.15
CA GLN A 369 34.59 35.78 5.40
C GLN A 369 34.15 35.61 6.86
N VAL A 370 34.29 36.66 7.67
CA VAL A 370 33.75 36.71 9.04
C VAL A 370 32.24 36.51 8.96
N ARG A 371 31.78 35.32 9.30
CA ARG A 371 30.35 35.00 9.29
C ARG A 371 29.76 35.42 10.63
N THR A 372 28.64 36.14 10.60
CA THR A 372 27.96 36.69 11.80
C THR A 372 26.83 35.81 12.33
N HIS A 373 26.49 34.73 11.64
CA HIS A 373 25.35 33.88 11.98
C HIS A 373 25.60 32.43 11.57
N ARG A 374 24.87 31.53 12.23
CA ARG A 374 24.73 30.13 11.83
C ARG A 374 23.60 30.01 10.81
N TRP A 375 23.70 29.07 9.88
CA TRP A 375 22.61 28.82 8.92
C TRP A 375 22.40 27.32 8.71
N TRP A 376 21.14 26.99 8.47
CA TRP A 376 20.72 25.63 8.17
C TRP A 376 21.17 25.23 6.77
N THR A 377 21.91 24.12 6.69
CA THR A 377 22.16 23.43 5.42
C THR A 377 21.10 22.35 5.25
N SER A 378 20.41 22.32 4.10
CA SER A 378 19.48 21.23 3.78
C SER A 378 20.24 19.93 3.57
N GLY A 379 19.54 18.81 3.78
CA GLY A 379 20.13 17.51 3.52
C GLY A 379 20.35 17.34 2.01
N HIS A 380 21.46 16.71 1.64
CA HIS A 380 21.85 16.57 0.24
C HIS A 380 22.73 15.34 0.03
N TRP A 381 22.72 14.82 -1.20
CA TRP A 381 23.60 13.75 -1.62
C TRP A 381 24.99 14.28 -1.97
N ARG A 382 26.01 13.50 -1.62
CA ARG A 382 27.40 13.74 -1.99
C ARG A 382 28.03 12.46 -2.53
N ASN A 383 28.76 12.56 -3.64
CA ASN A 383 29.59 11.47 -4.13
C ASN A 383 30.90 11.39 -3.32
N GLN A 384 30.96 10.42 -2.40
CA GLN A 384 32.12 10.18 -1.54
C GLN A 384 33.09 9.21 -2.22
N ALA A 385 34.37 9.60 -2.26
CA ALA A 385 35.45 8.73 -2.74
C ALA A 385 35.69 7.57 -1.75
N HIS A 386 35.85 6.34 -2.25
CA HIS A 386 36.11 5.14 -1.44
C HIS A 386 36.90 4.06 -2.22
N GLY A 387 37.21 2.94 -1.56
CA GLY A 387 37.97 1.84 -2.13
C GLY A 387 39.49 2.10 -2.20
N PRO A 388 40.27 1.13 -2.71
CA PRO A 388 41.72 1.28 -2.88
C PRO A 388 42.04 2.54 -3.70
N GLY A 389 42.93 3.39 -3.17
CA GLY A 389 43.31 4.65 -3.82
C GLY A 389 42.17 5.67 -3.98
N ARG A 390 41.01 5.51 -3.31
CA ARG A 390 39.83 6.38 -3.47
C ARG A 390 39.29 6.43 -4.90
N ALA A 391 39.55 5.40 -5.70
CA ALA A 391 39.16 5.33 -7.11
C ALA A 391 37.64 5.16 -7.32
N LEU A 392 36.93 4.60 -6.34
CA LEU A 392 35.50 4.32 -6.44
C LEU A 392 34.65 5.45 -5.85
N ARG A 393 33.42 5.63 -6.35
CA ARG A 393 32.48 6.64 -5.86
C ARG A 393 31.24 5.97 -5.27
N LYS A 394 30.79 6.46 -4.11
CA LYS A 394 29.53 6.04 -3.49
C LYS A 394 28.68 7.26 -3.11
N PRO A 395 27.37 7.25 -3.37
CA PRO A 395 26.49 8.28 -2.86
C PRO A 395 26.35 8.15 -1.33
N VAL A 396 26.53 9.25 -0.62
CA VAL A 396 26.32 9.38 0.82
C VAL A 396 25.35 10.54 1.05
N TYR A 397 24.38 10.35 1.94
CA TYR A 397 23.43 11.39 2.27
C TYR A 397 23.93 12.15 3.50
N ILE A 398 24.05 13.46 3.37
CA ILE A 398 24.44 14.34 4.47
C ILE A 398 23.14 14.88 5.06
N SER A 399 22.79 14.44 6.28
CA SER A 399 21.60 14.92 7.00
C SER A 399 21.65 16.44 7.21
N PRO A 400 20.49 17.13 7.24
CA PRO A 400 20.46 18.57 7.50
C PRO A 400 21.20 18.92 8.80
N PHE A 401 22.04 19.94 8.75
CA PHE A 401 22.83 20.38 9.91
C PHE A 401 22.98 21.89 9.94
N LEU A 402 23.29 22.41 11.13
CA LEU A 402 23.50 23.82 11.36
C LEU A 402 24.99 24.14 11.21
N LYS A 403 25.32 24.99 10.24
CA LYS A 403 26.71 25.37 9.92
C LYS A 403 27.02 26.75 10.51
N GLY A 404 28.25 26.91 11.01
CA GLY A 404 28.75 28.13 11.63
C GLY A 404 29.22 27.91 13.07
N PRO A 405 30.03 28.84 13.62
CA PRO A 405 30.46 28.84 15.02
C PRO A 405 29.28 28.67 15.99
N ALA A 406 29.48 27.89 17.05
CA ALA A 406 28.39 27.47 17.96
C ALA A 406 27.78 28.64 18.75
N ASP A 407 28.59 29.67 18.99
CA ASP A 407 28.33 30.91 19.72
C ASP A 407 27.53 31.95 18.94
N LEU A 408 27.38 31.78 17.62
CA LEU A 408 26.67 32.75 16.78
C LEU A 408 25.16 32.47 16.68
N PRO A 409 24.32 33.52 16.55
CA PRO A 409 22.88 33.36 16.42
C PRO A 409 22.50 32.62 15.14
N ILE A 410 21.39 31.89 15.18
CA ILE A 410 20.85 31.19 14.01
C ILE A 410 20.12 32.20 13.14
N ARG A 411 20.46 32.26 11.84
CA ARG A 411 19.75 33.07 10.86
C ARG A 411 18.29 32.65 10.83
N HIS A 412 17.40 33.60 11.14
CA HIS A 412 15.96 33.40 11.01
C HIS A 412 15.64 33.01 9.57
N SER A 413 15.13 31.80 9.39
CA SER A 413 14.59 31.32 8.12
C SER A 413 13.12 31.00 8.32
N THR A 414 12.31 31.21 7.30
CA THR A 414 10.87 30.90 7.31
C THR A 414 10.57 29.40 7.44
N THR A 415 11.59 28.53 7.42
CA THR A 415 11.44 27.08 7.55
C THR A 415 11.72 26.62 8.98
N VAL A 416 10.69 26.12 9.67
CA VAL A 416 10.81 25.43 10.96
C VAL A 416 11.32 24.01 10.72
N ARG A 417 12.39 23.60 11.39
CA ARG A 417 12.95 22.23 11.32
C ARG A 417 12.97 21.63 12.72
N VAL A 418 12.24 20.53 12.91
CA VAL A 418 12.20 19.81 14.18
C VAL A 418 13.33 18.79 14.19
N LEU A 419 14.25 18.92 15.16
CA LEU A 419 15.21 17.88 15.48
C LEU A 419 14.55 16.92 16.47
N GLY A 420 14.45 15.63 16.12
CA GLY A 420 13.90 14.62 17.03
C GLY A 420 14.72 14.56 18.31
N ARG A 421 14.11 14.91 19.45
CA ARG A 421 14.66 14.69 20.79
C ARG A 421 14.22 13.30 21.24
N THR A 422 15.16 12.38 21.45
CA THR A 422 14.89 11.17 22.23
C THR A 422 14.85 11.54 23.70
N GLY A 423 13.73 11.28 24.37
CA GLY A 423 13.57 11.42 25.81
C GLY A 423 12.16 11.03 26.23
N ALA A 424 12.05 9.85 26.84
CA ALA A 424 10.88 9.42 27.58
C ALA A 424 10.60 10.40 28.72
N ASP A 425 9.35 10.84 28.84
CA ASP A 425 8.68 11.11 30.11
C ASP A 425 7.18 11.18 29.81
N THR A 426 6.52 10.05 29.96
CA THR A 426 5.07 10.00 30.14
C THR A 426 4.79 10.26 31.62
N ASP A 427 4.81 11.52 32.03
CA ASP A 427 4.11 11.94 33.24
C ASP A 427 2.64 12.16 32.86
N GLY A 428 1.77 11.35 33.45
CA GLY A 428 0.33 11.43 33.28
C GLY A 428 -0.23 12.70 33.94
N PRO A 429 -1.33 13.28 33.43
CA PRO A 429 -1.99 14.35 34.14
C PRO A 429 -2.90 13.75 35.23
N THR A 430 -2.38 13.66 36.45
CA THR A 430 -3.19 13.82 37.66
C THR A 430 -3.55 15.29 37.84
N GLY A 431 -4.82 15.58 38.12
CA GLY A 431 -5.20 16.78 38.89
C GLY A 431 -6.14 17.77 38.21
N THR A 432 -7.44 17.52 38.40
CA THR A 432 -8.47 18.50 38.82
C THR A 432 -8.09 19.97 38.97
N ALA A 433 -8.92 20.84 38.37
CA ALA A 433 -9.51 21.98 39.07
C ALA A 433 -10.84 22.40 38.38
N ALA A 434 -11.94 22.23 39.11
CA ALA A 434 -13.16 23.05 39.02
C ALA A 434 -12.93 24.33 39.87
N PRO A 435 -13.79 25.36 39.88
CA PRO A 435 -15.14 25.49 39.30
C PRO A 435 -15.25 26.30 38.01
#